data_AF-A0A852WRQ8-F1
#
_entry.id   AF-A0A852WRQ8-F1
#
_cell.length_a   1.000
_cell.length_b   1.000
_cell.length_c   1.000
_cell.angle_alpha   90.00
_cell.angle_beta   90.00
_cell.angle_gamma   90.00
#
_symmetry.space_group_name_H-M   'P 1'
#
loop_
_entity.id
_entity.type
_entity.pdbx_description
1 polymer ?
#
loop_
_entity_poly.entity_id
_entity_poly.type
_entity_poly.pdbx_seq_one_letter_code
_entity_poly.pdbx_strand_id
1 'polypeptide(L)'
;MNGSSRPRFALAATLLAALIALGSVASPALAAPSGKGKPGGGGGNAQLAYAALGDSYAAGLGAGSYLETNCYTSSKGYPALLDADANLALAARPACRGATTADVISKQVPALPTNAVRVSLTVGGNDVGFANVMQNCFVLVNSTCETHIVAGETMVQNGVLAQNVRNAIAAIKAKASNARVVVTGYPLLFAPTSRYQWATRVNTGTVALNDAIEGAAVLAGAVYVDVEAPFTGHGIGSSAPWINDWSWLRSNDSFHATAAGYQAFAAALRPALK
;
A
#
# COMPACT_ATOMS: atom_id res chain seq x y z
N MET A 1 36.44 -61.47 7.14
CA MET A 1 37.54 -61.88 6.24
C MET A 1 37.06 -61.78 4.81
N ASN A 2 37.78 -60.98 4.02
CA ASN A 2 37.95 -60.94 2.56
C ASN A 2 36.97 -61.62 1.59
N GLY A 3 36.75 -60.89 0.49
CA GLY A 3 36.58 -61.45 -0.86
C GLY A 3 35.23 -61.09 -1.46
N SER A 4 35.15 -60.15 -2.41
CA SER A 4 35.34 -60.38 -3.87
C SER A 4 34.13 -61.15 -4.44
N SER A 5 33.53 -60.89 -5.59
CA SER A 5 33.88 -60.16 -6.81
C SER A 5 32.57 -59.86 -7.56
N ARG A 6 32.57 -58.83 -8.41
CA ARG A 6 31.49 -58.58 -9.39
C ARG A 6 31.52 -59.62 -10.52
N PRO A 7 30.35 -59.91 -11.14
CA PRO A 7 30.29 -60.19 -12.57
C PRO A 7 29.49 -59.13 -13.33
N ARG A 8 29.98 -58.86 -14.54
CA ARG A 8 29.37 -58.03 -15.58
C ARG A 8 28.29 -58.85 -16.31
N PHE A 9 27.11 -58.27 -16.52
CA PHE A 9 26.20 -58.71 -17.58
C PHE A 9 25.84 -57.50 -18.45
N ALA A 10 26.22 -57.60 -19.73
CA ALA A 10 25.68 -56.81 -20.81
C ALA A 10 24.50 -57.57 -21.41
N LEU A 11 23.41 -56.88 -21.78
CA LEU A 11 22.88 -56.82 -23.15
C LEU A 11 21.48 -56.18 -23.18
N ALA A 12 21.18 -55.69 -24.39
CA ALA A 12 19.86 -55.49 -24.98
C ALA A 12 19.19 -54.12 -24.78
N ALA A 13 19.43 -53.29 -25.79
CA ALA A 13 18.65 -52.13 -26.16
C ALA A 13 17.18 -52.50 -26.44
N THR A 14 16.27 -51.62 -26.00
CA THR A 14 14.97 -51.45 -26.64
C THR A 14 14.74 -49.95 -26.82
N LEU A 15 14.68 -49.52 -28.08
CA LEU A 15 14.20 -48.20 -28.48
C LEU A 15 12.71 -48.11 -28.16
N LEU A 16 12.31 -47.12 -27.38
CA LEU A 16 10.93 -46.65 -27.34
C LEU A 16 10.93 -45.16 -27.68
N ALA A 17 10.62 -44.86 -28.94
CA ALA A 17 10.30 -43.52 -29.38
C ALA A 17 8.90 -43.15 -28.84
N ALA A 18 8.86 -42.17 -27.94
CA ALA A 18 7.61 -41.54 -27.52
C ALA A 18 7.66 -40.06 -27.92
N LEU A 19 6.77 -39.69 -28.85
CA LEU A 19 6.52 -38.30 -29.25
C LEU A 19 6.01 -37.52 -28.03
N ILE A 20 6.75 -36.50 -27.61
CA ILE A 20 6.23 -35.47 -26.70
C ILE A 20 5.65 -34.37 -27.58
N ALA A 21 4.33 -34.38 -27.72
CA ALA A 21 3.59 -33.25 -28.26
C ALA A 21 3.71 -32.07 -27.27
N LEU A 22 4.21 -30.93 -27.76
CA LEU A 22 4.21 -29.67 -27.05
C LEU A 22 2.76 -29.19 -26.87
N GLY A 23 2.17 -29.51 -25.72
CA GLY A 23 0.92 -28.91 -25.26
C GLY A 23 1.17 -27.47 -24.83
N SER A 24 0.64 -26.52 -25.59
CA SER A 24 0.58 -25.11 -25.21
C SER A 24 -0.34 -24.97 -24.00
N VAL A 25 0.21 -24.68 -22.83
CA VAL A 25 -0.61 -24.26 -21.68
C VAL A 25 -1.13 -22.86 -21.96
N ALA A 26 -2.37 -22.75 -22.42
CA ALA A 26 -3.09 -21.50 -22.44
C ALA A 26 -3.33 -21.08 -20.98
N SER A 27 -2.63 -20.05 -20.53
CA SER A 27 -2.94 -19.37 -19.27
C SER A 27 -4.40 -18.92 -19.29
N PRO A 28 -5.17 -19.11 -18.21
CA PRO A 28 -6.49 -18.50 -18.12
C PRO A 28 -6.30 -16.98 -18.09
N ALA A 29 -6.75 -16.31 -19.15
CA ALA A 29 -6.88 -14.87 -19.17
C ALA A 29 -7.84 -14.49 -18.04
N LEU A 30 -7.34 -13.80 -17.01
CA LEU A 30 -8.17 -13.09 -16.05
C LEU A 30 -9.04 -12.12 -16.85
N ALA A 31 -10.34 -12.41 -16.94
CA ALA A 31 -11.30 -11.48 -17.49
C ALA A 31 -11.28 -10.21 -16.63
N ALA A 32 -10.86 -9.10 -17.23
CA ALA A 32 -10.96 -7.79 -16.61
C ALA A 32 -12.44 -7.53 -16.27
N PRO A 33 -12.78 -7.04 -15.06
CA PRO A 33 -14.14 -6.60 -14.80
C PRO A 33 -14.43 -5.44 -15.75
N SER A 34 -15.40 -5.65 -16.64
CA SER A 34 -16.00 -4.58 -17.43
C SER A 34 -16.80 -3.71 -16.45
N GLY A 35 -16.14 -2.71 -15.88
CA GLY A 35 -16.79 -1.66 -15.10
C GLY A 35 -17.82 -0.99 -16.00
N LYS A 36 -19.10 -1.25 -15.75
CA LYS A 36 -20.17 -0.44 -16.33
C LYS A 36 -19.92 0.99 -15.83
N GLY A 37 -19.52 1.87 -16.75
CA GLY A 37 -19.36 3.29 -16.45
C GLY A 37 -20.59 3.82 -15.75
N LYS A 38 -20.40 4.73 -14.79
CA LYS A 38 -21.51 5.34 -14.06
C LYS A 38 -22.53 5.94 -15.04
N PRO A 39 -23.83 5.96 -14.71
CA PRO A 39 -24.81 6.66 -15.53
C PRO A 39 -24.44 8.14 -15.60
N GLY A 40 -23.86 8.56 -16.73
CA GLY A 40 -23.54 9.95 -17.00
C GLY A 40 -24.81 10.67 -17.41
N GLY A 41 -25.31 11.56 -16.56
CA GLY A 41 -26.20 12.64 -17.00
C GLY A 41 -25.50 13.42 -18.12
N GLY A 42 -26.23 13.68 -19.22
CA GLY A 42 -25.67 14.13 -20.49
C GLY A 42 -24.68 15.30 -20.41
N GLY A 43 -23.65 15.23 -21.26
CA GLY A 43 -22.76 16.36 -21.56
C GLY A 43 -21.44 16.46 -20.79
N GLY A 44 -21.04 15.44 -20.01
CA GLY A 44 -19.83 15.48 -19.17
C GLY A 44 -18.56 14.95 -19.83
N ASN A 45 -17.42 15.64 -19.59
CA ASN A 45 -16.08 15.18 -19.96
C ASN A 45 -15.83 13.70 -19.60
N ALA A 46 -15.10 12.97 -20.44
CA ALA A 46 -14.72 11.58 -20.17
C ALA A 46 -14.02 11.45 -18.81
N GLN A 47 -14.39 10.43 -18.04
CA GLN A 47 -13.79 10.18 -16.72
C GLN A 47 -12.31 9.81 -16.87
N LEU A 48 -11.48 10.32 -15.95
CA LEU A 48 -10.06 10.02 -15.89
C LEU A 48 -9.85 8.64 -15.26
N ALA A 49 -9.14 7.75 -15.97
CA ALA A 49 -8.75 6.45 -15.46
C ALA A 49 -7.81 6.61 -14.26
N TYR A 50 -8.27 6.14 -13.11
CA TYR A 50 -7.63 6.27 -11.80
C TYR A 50 -7.16 4.90 -11.29
N ALA A 51 -5.97 4.83 -10.72
CA ALA A 51 -5.49 3.67 -9.99
C ALA A 51 -4.96 4.02 -8.61
N ALA A 52 -5.19 3.13 -7.63
CA ALA A 52 -4.73 3.31 -6.26
C ALA A 52 -3.78 2.18 -5.83
N LEU A 53 -2.52 2.55 -5.65
CA LEU A 53 -1.44 1.68 -5.19
C LEU A 53 -1.04 2.07 -3.77
N GLY A 54 -0.36 1.16 -3.07
CA GLY A 54 0.18 1.42 -1.76
C GLY A 54 -0.16 0.34 -0.74
N ASP A 55 -0.07 0.72 0.52
CA ASP A 55 -0.23 -0.17 1.66
C ASP A 55 -1.66 -0.23 2.21
N SER A 56 -1.82 -0.55 3.50
CA SER A 56 -3.10 -0.62 4.19
C SER A 56 -3.83 0.72 4.23
N TYR A 57 -3.13 1.85 4.29
CA TYR A 57 -3.76 3.16 4.20
C TYR A 57 -4.38 3.37 2.82
N ALA A 58 -3.68 2.97 1.75
CA ALA A 58 -4.22 2.97 0.40
C ALA A 58 -5.35 1.93 0.19
N ALA A 59 -5.30 0.80 0.88
CA ALA A 59 -6.35 -0.21 0.82
C ALA A 59 -7.66 0.27 1.48
N GLY A 60 -7.58 1.10 2.52
CA GLY A 60 -8.74 1.52 3.30
C GLY A 60 -8.94 0.72 4.59
N LEU A 61 -7.88 0.05 5.08
CA LEU A 61 -7.94 -0.72 6.32
C LEU A 61 -8.33 0.19 7.50
N GLY A 62 -9.17 -0.28 8.42
CA GLY A 62 -9.71 0.51 9.53
C GLY A 62 -11.04 1.22 9.23
N ALA A 63 -11.46 1.29 7.96
CA ALA A 63 -12.73 1.89 7.58
C ALA A 63 -13.93 0.93 7.71
N GLY A 64 -13.67 -0.37 7.94
CA GLY A 64 -14.66 -1.44 7.83
C GLY A 64 -15.15 -1.62 6.39
N SER A 65 -16.30 -2.29 6.19
CA SER A 65 -16.91 -2.49 4.87
C SER A 65 -15.94 -3.03 3.81
N TYR A 66 -15.14 -4.02 4.22
CA TYR A 66 -14.12 -4.67 3.39
C TYR A 66 -14.77 -5.43 2.23
N LEU A 67 -14.19 -5.25 1.06
CA LEU A 67 -14.62 -5.89 -0.20
C LEU A 67 -13.93 -7.24 -0.38
N GLU A 68 -12.76 -7.41 0.24
CA GLU A 68 -12.04 -8.67 0.37
C GLU A 68 -11.11 -8.63 1.60
N THR A 69 -10.60 -9.79 2.03
CA THR A 69 -9.84 -9.93 3.30
C THR A 69 -8.38 -10.34 3.10
N ASN A 70 -7.89 -10.39 1.87
CA ASN A 70 -6.47 -10.64 1.57
C ASN A 70 -5.68 -9.33 1.69
N CYS A 71 -6.15 -8.30 1.00
CA CYS A 71 -5.56 -6.96 0.97
C CYS A 71 -6.31 -5.94 1.83
N TYR A 72 -7.52 -6.29 2.31
CA TYR A 72 -8.39 -5.44 3.12
C TYR A 72 -8.81 -4.15 2.41
N THR A 73 -9.09 -4.25 1.11
CA THR A 73 -9.61 -3.12 0.37
C THR A 73 -11.02 -2.78 0.85
N SER A 74 -11.26 -1.51 1.18
CA SER A 74 -12.54 -1.05 1.73
C SER A 74 -13.34 -0.22 0.73
N SER A 75 -14.67 -0.39 0.76
CA SER A 75 -15.62 0.52 0.08
C SER A 75 -15.71 1.90 0.73
N LYS A 76 -15.15 2.08 1.92
CA LYS A 76 -15.06 3.34 2.67
C LYS A 76 -13.63 3.92 2.70
N GLY A 77 -12.67 3.26 2.06
CA GLY A 77 -11.31 3.78 1.88
C GLY A 77 -11.27 4.90 0.85
N TYR A 78 -10.24 5.75 0.91
CA TYR A 78 -10.15 6.91 0.02
C TYR A 78 -10.23 6.58 -1.48
N PRO A 79 -9.71 5.44 -2.01
CA PRO A 79 -9.86 5.16 -3.43
C PRO A 79 -11.31 4.98 -3.86
N ALA A 80 -12.13 4.33 -3.04
CA ALA A 80 -13.54 4.12 -3.33
C ALA A 80 -14.35 5.43 -3.19
N LEU A 81 -13.97 6.27 -2.23
CA LEU A 81 -14.58 7.60 -2.06
C LEU A 81 -14.25 8.54 -3.22
N LEU A 82 -13.02 8.49 -3.75
CA LEU A 82 -12.62 9.24 -4.93
C LEU A 82 -13.22 8.66 -6.21
N ASP A 83 -13.38 7.34 -6.29
CA ASP A 83 -14.10 6.70 -7.38
C ASP A 83 -15.52 7.24 -7.49
N ALA A 84 -16.16 7.65 -6.38
CA ALA A 84 -17.50 8.23 -6.38
C ALA A 84 -17.59 9.62 -7.05
N ASP A 85 -16.49 10.33 -7.23
CA ASP A 85 -16.47 11.62 -7.94
C ASP A 85 -16.81 11.43 -9.45
N ALA A 86 -17.46 12.42 -10.07
CA ALA A 86 -17.90 12.31 -11.46
C ALA A 86 -16.74 12.23 -12.47
N ASN A 87 -15.57 12.79 -12.13
CA ASN A 87 -14.43 12.94 -13.04
C ASN A 87 -13.41 11.80 -12.95
N LEU A 88 -13.56 10.87 -12.02
CA LEU A 88 -12.65 9.74 -11.81
C LEU A 88 -13.38 8.42 -12.04
N ALA A 89 -12.64 7.46 -12.58
CA ALA A 89 -13.07 6.06 -12.68
C ALA A 89 -11.92 5.19 -12.17
N LEU A 90 -12.12 4.53 -11.03
CA LEU A 90 -11.16 3.62 -10.42
C LEU A 90 -11.03 2.36 -11.27
N ALA A 91 -10.07 2.39 -12.18
CA ALA A 91 -9.76 1.32 -13.11
C ALA A 91 -8.99 0.17 -12.44
N ALA A 92 -8.22 0.45 -11.39
CA ALA A 92 -7.51 -0.57 -10.62
C ALA A 92 -7.23 -0.14 -9.18
N ARG A 93 -7.27 -1.10 -8.26
CA ARG A 93 -6.90 -0.88 -6.85
C ARG A 93 -6.07 -2.06 -6.32
N PRO A 94 -4.79 -2.17 -6.73
CA PRO A 94 -3.87 -3.18 -6.22
C PRO A 94 -3.29 -2.87 -4.82
N ALA A 95 -3.64 -1.74 -4.21
CA ALA A 95 -3.26 -1.42 -2.83
C ALA A 95 -3.58 -2.57 -1.87
N CYS A 96 -2.67 -2.84 -0.93
CA CYS A 96 -2.74 -4.04 -0.11
C CYS A 96 -2.11 -3.85 1.26
N ARG A 97 -2.75 -4.37 2.32
CA ARG A 97 -2.17 -4.37 3.67
C ARG A 97 -0.73 -4.91 3.70
N GLY A 98 0.12 -4.27 4.49
CA GLY A 98 1.51 -4.69 4.69
C GLY A 98 2.44 -4.49 3.50
N ALA A 99 1.96 -3.90 2.39
CA ALA A 99 2.82 -3.67 1.23
C ALA A 99 3.94 -2.68 1.58
N THR A 100 5.16 -3.04 1.21
CA THR A 100 6.34 -2.18 1.16
C THR A 100 6.49 -1.53 -0.22
N THR A 101 7.42 -0.60 -0.38
CA THR A 101 7.80 -0.09 -1.72
C THR A 101 8.22 -1.21 -2.69
N ALA A 102 8.89 -2.25 -2.19
CA ALA A 102 9.27 -3.41 -2.98
C ALA A 102 8.05 -4.23 -3.44
N ASP A 103 7.01 -4.35 -2.60
CA ASP A 103 5.74 -4.97 -2.98
C ASP A 103 4.99 -4.13 -4.02
N VAL A 104 5.02 -2.79 -3.89
CA VAL A 104 4.45 -1.90 -4.90
C VAL A 104 5.08 -2.18 -6.26
N ILE A 105 6.41 -2.21 -6.34
CA ILE A 105 7.13 -2.47 -7.59
C ILE A 105 6.86 -3.88 -8.14
N SER A 106 6.97 -4.91 -7.29
CA SER A 106 6.94 -6.30 -7.76
C SER A 106 5.53 -6.87 -7.96
N LYS A 107 4.52 -6.36 -7.25
CA LYS A 107 3.16 -6.94 -7.23
C LYS A 107 2.11 -5.97 -7.76
N GLN A 108 2.22 -4.68 -7.44
CA GLN A 108 1.15 -3.72 -7.75
C GLN A 108 1.34 -3.00 -9.09
N VAL A 109 2.57 -2.63 -9.45
CA VAL A 109 2.89 -2.03 -10.76
C VAL A 109 2.51 -2.96 -11.92
N PRO A 110 2.71 -4.30 -11.87
CA PRO A 110 2.23 -5.19 -12.93
C PRO A 110 0.71 -5.11 -13.16
N ALA A 111 -0.06 -4.87 -12.09
CA ALA A 111 -1.52 -4.75 -12.12
C ALA A 111 -2.02 -3.33 -12.48
N LEU A 112 -1.13 -2.35 -12.62
CA LEU A 112 -1.47 -0.99 -13.03
C LEU A 112 -1.87 -0.96 -14.52
N PRO A 113 -3.07 -0.47 -14.88
CA PRO A 113 -3.45 -0.27 -16.26
C PRO A 113 -2.55 0.77 -16.93
N THR A 114 -2.07 0.48 -18.15
CA THR A 114 -1.18 1.40 -18.88
C THR A 114 -1.87 2.70 -19.31
N ASN A 115 -3.21 2.71 -19.36
CA ASN A 115 -4.04 3.88 -19.65
C ASN A 115 -4.45 4.68 -18.41
N ALA A 116 -3.98 4.31 -17.21
CA ALA A 116 -4.21 5.13 -16.02
C ALA A 116 -3.56 6.50 -16.20
N VAL A 117 -4.33 7.57 -16.00
CA VAL A 117 -3.88 8.97 -16.10
C VAL A 117 -3.82 9.67 -14.74
N ARG A 118 -4.36 9.02 -13.70
CA ARG A 118 -4.28 9.41 -12.30
C ARG A 118 -3.85 8.21 -11.48
N VAL A 119 -2.82 8.37 -10.65
CA VAL A 119 -2.37 7.33 -9.73
C VAL A 119 -2.20 7.93 -8.34
N SER A 120 -2.79 7.32 -7.32
CA SER A 120 -2.48 7.65 -5.92
C SER A 120 -1.57 6.59 -5.32
N LEU A 121 -0.63 7.00 -4.47
CA LEU A 121 0.30 6.11 -3.75
C LEU A 121 0.42 6.52 -2.28
N THR A 122 0.18 5.58 -1.37
CA THR A 122 0.54 5.70 0.06
C THR A 122 1.42 4.51 0.42
N VAL A 123 2.71 4.72 0.66
CA VAL A 123 3.68 3.64 0.94
C VAL A 123 4.85 4.16 1.76
N GLY A 124 5.62 3.28 2.40
CA GLY A 124 6.81 3.61 3.18
C GLY A 124 6.67 3.32 4.68
N GLY A 125 5.44 3.28 5.23
CA GLY A 125 5.23 2.97 6.64
C GLY A 125 5.67 1.54 7.00
N ASN A 126 5.36 0.58 6.14
CA ASN A 126 5.83 -0.80 6.35
C ASN A 126 7.35 -0.95 6.15
N ASP A 127 7.95 -0.17 5.24
CA ASP A 127 9.40 -0.17 5.01
C ASP A 127 10.16 0.23 6.29
N VAL A 128 9.70 1.25 7.02
CA VAL A 128 10.30 1.68 8.30
C VAL A 128 9.86 0.83 9.50
N GLY A 129 9.12 -0.26 9.28
CA GLY A 129 8.73 -1.19 10.34
C GLY A 129 7.65 -0.66 11.28
N PHE A 130 6.78 0.25 10.83
CA PHE A 130 5.77 0.90 11.66
C PHE A 130 4.86 -0.07 12.42
N ALA A 131 4.49 -1.19 11.80
CA ALA A 131 3.70 -2.24 12.45
C ALA A 131 4.43 -2.83 13.69
N ASN A 132 5.75 -3.02 13.61
CA ASN A 132 6.55 -3.49 14.74
C ASN A 132 6.62 -2.44 15.86
N VAL A 133 6.72 -1.16 15.51
CA VAL A 133 6.64 -0.06 16.49
C VAL A 133 5.30 -0.11 17.20
N MET A 134 4.18 -0.15 16.46
CA MET A 134 2.84 -0.17 17.07
C MET A 134 2.64 -1.38 17.98
N GLN A 135 3.07 -2.56 17.53
CA GLN A 135 2.94 -3.81 18.29
C GLN A 135 3.74 -3.76 19.60
N ASN A 136 5.00 -3.33 19.57
CA ASN A 136 5.88 -3.41 20.74
C ASN A 136 5.71 -2.22 21.69
N CYS A 137 5.31 -1.06 21.19
CA CYS A 137 5.18 0.16 22.00
C CYS A 137 3.80 0.33 22.64
N PHE A 138 2.73 -0.18 22.02
CA PHE A 138 1.35 0.11 22.44
C PHE A 138 0.54 -1.14 22.78
N VAL A 139 0.77 -2.26 22.09
CA VAL A 139 0.01 -3.49 22.32
C VAL A 139 0.68 -4.37 23.38
N LEU A 140 1.95 -4.74 23.17
CA LEU A 140 2.70 -5.57 24.12
C LEU A 140 3.38 -4.75 25.21
N VAL A 141 3.76 -3.52 24.90
CA VAL A 141 4.47 -2.58 25.79
C VAL A 141 5.72 -3.23 26.41
N ASN A 142 6.72 -3.52 25.58
CA ASN A 142 7.95 -4.19 26.01
C ASN A 142 9.20 -3.31 25.80
N SER A 143 10.36 -3.81 26.25
CA SER A 143 11.63 -3.10 26.20
C SER A 143 12.22 -2.92 24.79
N THR A 144 11.68 -3.59 23.77
CA THR A 144 12.20 -3.48 22.39
C THR A 144 11.55 -2.36 21.59
N CYS A 145 10.55 -1.68 22.16
CA CYS A 145 9.87 -0.55 21.51
C CYS A 145 10.86 0.50 20.95
N GLU A 146 11.80 0.96 21.79
CA GLU A 146 12.76 1.97 21.38
C GLU A 146 13.66 1.49 20.23
N THR A 147 14.09 0.24 20.25
CA THR A 147 14.88 -0.35 19.17
C THR A 147 14.13 -0.32 17.84
N HIS A 148 12.83 -0.61 17.83
CA HIS A 148 12.03 -0.56 16.62
C HIS A 148 11.84 0.86 16.10
N ILE A 149 11.66 1.84 17.00
CA ILE A 149 11.59 3.25 16.61
C ILE A 149 12.90 3.70 15.97
N VAL A 150 14.03 3.44 16.62
CA VAL A 150 15.37 3.83 16.14
C VAL A 150 15.70 3.19 14.79
N ALA A 151 15.28 1.93 14.55
CA ALA A 151 15.48 1.28 13.26
C ALA A 151 14.76 2.01 12.12
N GLY A 152 13.51 2.41 12.33
CA GLY A 152 12.75 3.21 11.37
C GLY A 152 13.36 4.60 11.15
N GLU A 153 13.69 5.31 12.24
CA GLU A 153 14.38 6.61 12.21
C GLU A 153 15.70 6.53 11.41
N THR A 154 16.48 5.47 11.61
CA THR A 154 17.76 5.25 10.89
C THR A 154 17.54 5.11 9.39
N MET A 155 16.51 4.36 8.96
CA MET A 155 16.19 4.17 7.54
C MET A 155 15.71 5.47 6.86
N VAL A 156 15.06 6.35 7.61
CA VAL A 156 14.70 7.70 7.16
C VAL A 156 15.97 8.54 7.04
N GLN A 157 16.78 8.61 8.10
CA GLN A 157 17.98 9.46 8.19
C GLN A 157 19.06 9.10 7.18
N ASN A 158 19.25 7.82 6.88
CA ASN A 158 20.25 7.37 5.91
C ASN A 158 19.75 7.45 4.45
N GLY A 159 18.53 7.93 4.21
CA GLY A 159 17.97 8.15 2.87
C GLY A 159 17.51 6.88 2.15
N VAL A 160 17.58 5.70 2.77
CA VAL A 160 17.15 4.44 2.15
C VAL A 160 15.65 4.47 1.85
N LEU A 161 14.82 4.95 2.79
CA LEU A 161 13.39 5.11 2.54
C LEU A 161 13.12 6.02 1.34
N ALA A 162 13.77 7.18 1.29
CA ALA A 162 13.58 8.14 0.21
C ALA A 162 13.94 7.54 -1.16
N GLN A 163 15.03 6.78 -1.24
CA GLN A 163 15.40 6.06 -2.46
C GLN A 163 14.35 5.02 -2.86
N ASN A 164 13.84 4.25 -1.90
CA ASN A 164 12.82 3.24 -2.12
C ASN A 164 11.51 3.83 -2.67
N VAL A 165 11.05 4.94 -2.08
CA VAL A 165 9.86 5.68 -2.56
C VAL A 165 10.07 6.19 -3.98
N ARG A 166 11.25 6.78 -4.28
CA ARG A 166 11.59 7.21 -5.66
C ARG A 166 11.54 6.05 -6.65
N ASN A 167 12.08 4.88 -6.28
CA ASN A 167 12.06 3.69 -7.14
C ASN A 167 10.62 3.23 -7.43
N ALA A 168 9.75 3.24 -6.43
CA ALA A 168 8.34 2.90 -6.61
C ALA A 168 7.63 3.88 -7.55
N ILE A 169 7.85 5.18 -7.38
CA ILE A 169 7.29 6.22 -8.26
C ILE A 169 7.82 6.07 -9.69
N ALA A 170 9.12 5.82 -9.86
CA ALA A 170 9.73 5.61 -11.16
C ALA A 170 9.13 4.39 -11.89
N ALA A 171 8.90 3.28 -11.17
CA ALA A 171 8.27 2.08 -11.72
C ALA A 171 6.82 2.36 -12.17
N ILE A 172 6.05 3.11 -11.38
CA ILE A 172 4.70 3.55 -11.75
C ILE A 172 4.73 4.38 -13.03
N LYS A 173 5.61 5.39 -13.09
CA LYS A 173 5.75 6.26 -14.27
C LYS A 173 6.25 5.50 -15.51
N ALA A 174 7.11 4.52 -15.34
CA ALA A 174 7.55 3.67 -16.46
C ALA A 174 6.38 2.84 -17.03
N LYS A 175 5.47 2.36 -16.18
CA LYS A 175 4.29 1.58 -16.57
C LYS A 175 3.16 2.44 -17.14
N ALA A 176 2.95 3.64 -16.61
CA ALA A 176 1.91 4.59 -17.00
C ALA A 176 2.54 5.99 -17.18
N SER A 177 3.21 6.20 -18.32
CA SER A 177 4.03 7.39 -18.59
C SER A 177 3.27 8.72 -18.62
N ASN A 178 1.97 8.67 -18.89
CA ASN A 178 1.08 9.85 -18.89
C ASN A 178 0.38 10.07 -17.53
N ALA A 179 0.65 9.22 -16.53
CA ALA A 179 -0.02 9.31 -15.24
C ALA A 179 0.52 10.47 -14.40
N ARG A 180 -0.40 11.30 -13.90
CA ARG A 180 -0.10 12.14 -12.73
C ARG A 180 -0.08 11.26 -11.49
N VAL A 181 1.10 11.09 -10.89
CA VAL A 181 1.28 10.35 -9.64
C VAL A 181 1.14 11.32 -8.47
N VAL A 182 0.22 11.00 -7.57
CA VAL A 182 -0.07 11.73 -6.33
C VAL A 182 0.33 10.82 -5.16
N VAL A 183 1.31 11.24 -4.38
CA VAL A 183 1.83 10.52 -3.22
C VAL A 183 1.29 11.18 -1.96
N THR A 184 0.87 10.40 -0.98
CA THR A 184 0.43 10.92 0.32
C THR A 184 1.40 10.53 1.41
N GLY A 185 1.48 11.35 2.45
CA GLY A 185 2.01 10.93 3.75
C GLY A 185 1.02 10.08 4.54
N TYR A 186 1.27 9.98 5.84
CA TYR A 186 0.40 9.37 6.86
C TYR A 186 -0.08 10.42 7.87
N PRO A 187 -1.26 10.26 8.48
CA PRO A 187 -1.72 11.17 9.52
C PRO A 187 -0.90 10.97 10.80
N LEU A 188 -0.82 12.01 11.62
CA LEU A 188 -0.37 11.86 13.00
C LEU A 188 -1.39 11.01 13.76
N LEU A 189 -0.92 9.96 14.41
CA LEU A 189 -1.82 8.98 15.03
C LEU A 189 -2.41 9.46 16.34
N PHE A 190 -1.68 10.25 17.10
CA PHE A 190 -2.02 10.57 18.48
C PHE A 190 -2.32 12.06 18.64
N ALA A 191 -3.34 12.38 19.42
CA ALA A 191 -3.58 13.74 19.87
C ALA A 191 -2.56 14.13 20.96
N PRO A 192 -2.28 15.43 21.17
CA PRO A 192 -1.44 15.88 22.29
C PRO A 192 -1.93 15.42 23.67
N THR A 193 -3.24 15.14 23.79
CA THR A 193 -3.91 14.62 24.99
C THR A 193 -3.85 13.10 25.12
N SER A 194 -3.10 12.40 24.24
CA SER A 194 -2.97 10.95 24.28
C SER A 194 -2.39 10.46 25.60
N ARG A 195 -2.94 9.36 26.11
CA ARG A 195 -2.48 8.69 27.35
C ARG A 195 -1.21 7.84 27.17
N TYR A 196 -0.79 7.60 25.93
CA TYR A 196 0.29 6.67 25.64
C TYR A 196 1.66 7.33 25.74
N GLN A 197 2.57 6.71 26.50
CA GLN A 197 3.93 7.21 26.71
C GLN A 197 4.72 7.45 25.40
N TRP A 198 4.51 6.62 24.38
CA TRP A 198 5.22 6.67 23.11
C TRP A 198 4.54 7.53 22.04
N ALA A 199 3.38 8.14 22.36
CA ALA A 199 2.58 8.89 21.40
C ALA A 199 3.37 10.01 20.71
N THR A 200 4.04 10.85 21.49
CA THR A 200 4.83 11.97 20.97
C THR A 200 5.96 11.50 20.07
N ARG A 201 6.71 10.46 20.49
CA ARG A 201 7.85 9.96 19.72
C ARG A 201 7.40 9.35 18.39
N VAL A 202 6.28 8.63 18.37
CA VAL A 202 5.72 8.10 17.12
C VAL A 202 5.30 9.24 16.20
N ASN A 203 4.58 10.25 16.69
CA ASN A 203 4.21 11.39 15.87
C ASN A 203 5.45 12.10 15.30
N THR A 204 6.51 12.31 16.11
CA THR A 204 7.79 12.87 15.60
C THR A 204 8.39 12.01 14.49
N GLY A 205 8.39 10.68 14.65
CA GLY A 205 8.84 9.76 13.61
C GLY A 205 7.95 9.80 12.35
N THR A 206 6.64 9.98 12.50
CA THR A 206 5.71 10.13 11.38
C THR A 206 5.96 11.42 10.60
N VAL A 207 6.26 12.54 11.26
CA VAL A 207 6.66 13.79 10.58
C VAL A 207 7.93 13.54 9.75
N ALA A 208 8.97 12.96 10.34
CA ALA A 208 10.22 12.68 9.62
C ALA A 208 10.03 11.69 8.45
N LEU A 209 9.15 10.70 8.61
CA LEU A 209 8.73 9.78 7.56
C LEU A 209 8.06 10.55 6.41
N ASN A 210 7.12 11.43 6.72
CA ASN A 210 6.38 12.21 5.74
C ASN A 210 7.27 13.21 5.00
N ASP A 211 8.18 13.89 5.70
CA ASP A 211 9.19 14.78 5.09
C ASP A 211 10.06 14.02 4.06
N ALA A 212 10.48 12.80 4.40
CA ALA A 212 11.26 11.96 3.49
C ALA A 212 10.44 11.48 2.28
N ILE A 213 9.15 11.17 2.47
CA ILE A 213 8.23 10.81 1.38
C ILE A 213 7.97 12.01 0.47
N GLU A 214 7.74 13.20 1.04
CA GLU A 214 7.54 14.45 0.28
C GLU A 214 8.77 14.76 -0.57
N GLY A 215 9.95 14.79 0.03
CA GLY A 215 11.19 15.04 -0.68
C GLY A 215 11.44 14.03 -1.80
N ALA A 216 11.18 12.75 -1.54
CA ALA A 216 11.28 11.70 -2.56
C ALA A 216 10.25 11.88 -3.70
N ALA A 217 9.01 12.22 -3.37
CA ALA A 217 7.94 12.42 -4.34
C ALA A 217 8.24 13.59 -5.27
N VAL A 218 8.62 14.75 -4.70
CA VAL A 218 8.96 15.95 -5.45
C VAL A 218 10.17 15.70 -6.37
N LEU A 219 11.23 15.06 -5.86
CA LEU A 219 12.41 14.72 -6.67
C LEU A 219 12.09 13.74 -7.81
N ALA A 220 11.14 12.83 -7.61
CA ALA A 220 10.66 11.93 -8.66
C ALA A 220 9.62 12.58 -9.59
N GLY A 221 9.30 13.86 -9.41
CA GLY A 221 8.30 14.62 -10.19
C GLY A 221 6.86 14.17 -9.94
N ALA A 222 6.57 13.58 -8.79
CA ALA A 222 5.21 13.32 -8.32
C ALA A 222 4.69 14.50 -7.50
N VAL A 223 3.38 14.56 -7.29
CA VAL A 223 2.75 15.55 -6.40
C VAL A 223 2.65 14.93 -5.02
N TYR A 224 3.14 15.61 -3.99
CA TYR A 224 2.89 15.22 -2.61
C TYR A 224 1.60 15.87 -2.10
N VAL A 225 0.83 15.13 -1.28
CA VAL A 225 -0.34 15.61 -0.56
C VAL A 225 -0.13 15.33 0.92
N ASP A 226 -0.07 16.42 1.69
CA ASP A 226 -0.07 16.35 3.15
C ASP A 226 -1.45 15.93 3.67
N VAL A 227 -1.44 14.98 4.61
CA VAL A 227 -2.62 14.47 5.32
C VAL A 227 -2.50 14.65 6.84
N GLU A 228 -1.40 15.22 7.34
CA GLU A 228 -1.25 15.58 8.74
C GLU A 228 -2.17 16.74 9.11
N ALA A 229 -2.15 17.82 8.34
CA ALA A 229 -2.95 19.02 8.64
C ALA A 229 -4.45 18.71 8.75
N PRO A 230 -5.10 17.96 7.82
CA PRO A 230 -6.50 17.55 7.96
C PRO A 230 -6.80 16.73 9.22
N PHE A 231 -5.84 15.97 9.75
CA PHE A 231 -6.01 15.10 10.92
C PHE A 231 -5.71 15.81 12.25
N THR A 232 -5.32 17.08 12.23
CA THR A 232 -5.06 17.86 13.44
C THR A 232 -6.29 17.86 14.36
N GLY A 233 -6.09 17.47 15.63
CA GLY A 233 -7.17 17.36 16.60
C GLY A 233 -8.01 16.07 16.51
N HIS A 234 -7.69 15.16 15.59
CA HIS A 234 -8.42 13.91 15.36
C HIS A 234 -7.58 12.64 15.63
N GLY A 235 -6.41 12.77 16.27
CA GLY A 235 -5.62 11.61 16.71
C GLY A 235 -6.25 10.85 17.88
N ILE A 236 -5.74 9.66 18.19
CA ILE A 236 -6.08 8.86 19.37
C ILE A 236 -5.86 9.72 20.63
N GLY A 237 -6.87 9.78 21.50
CA GLY A 237 -6.89 10.65 22.68
C GLY A 237 -7.61 11.99 22.49
N SER A 238 -8.08 12.30 21.26
CA SER A 238 -9.01 13.41 21.01
C SER A 238 -10.45 13.05 21.35
N SER A 239 -11.34 14.05 21.37
CA SER A 239 -12.79 13.86 21.57
C SER A 239 -13.52 13.26 20.36
N ALA A 240 -12.92 13.33 19.17
CA ALA A 240 -13.49 12.82 17.92
C ALA A 240 -12.39 12.16 17.07
N PRO A 241 -11.85 11.01 17.50
CA PRO A 241 -10.70 10.40 16.83
C PRO A 241 -11.08 9.88 15.44
N TRP A 242 -10.25 10.19 14.46
CA TRP A 242 -10.30 9.63 13.11
C TRP A 242 -9.33 8.47 12.92
N ILE A 243 -8.59 8.10 13.95
CA ILE A 243 -7.71 6.94 14.00
C ILE A 243 -8.31 5.93 14.98
N ASN A 244 -8.38 4.67 14.57
CA ASN A 244 -8.81 3.58 15.45
C ASN A 244 -7.75 3.36 16.54
N ASP A 245 -8.13 3.53 17.81
CA ASP A 245 -7.30 3.06 18.93
C ASP A 245 -7.26 1.53 18.94
N TRP A 246 -6.17 0.96 19.43
CA TRP A 246 -6.01 -0.49 19.43
C TRP A 246 -6.95 -1.14 20.46
N SER A 247 -7.45 -2.32 20.11
CA SER A 247 -8.17 -3.17 21.06
C SER A 247 -8.02 -4.63 20.66
N TRP A 248 -8.00 -5.54 21.63
CA TRP A 248 -7.96 -6.98 21.39
C TRP A 248 -9.12 -7.48 20.52
N LEU A 249 -10.26 -6.80 20.55
CA LEU A 249 -11.48 -7.15 19.79
C LEU A 249 -11.47 -6.62 18.34
N ARG A 250 -10.58 -5.67 18.01
CA ARG A 250 -10.47 -5.02 16.68
C ARG A 250 -9.02 -4.87 16.27
N SER A 251 -8.23 -5.93 16.43
CA SER A 251 -6.79 -5.88 16.22
C SER A 251 -6.41 -5.43 14.79
N ASN A 252 -7.13 -5.90 13.78
CA ASN A 252 -6.85 -5.61 12.36
C ASN A 252 -6.99 -4.12 12.00
N ASP A 253 -7.86 -3.38 12.68
CA ASP A 253 -8.17 -1.98 12.35
C ASP A 253 -7.26 -0.99 13.10
N SER A 254 -6.51 -1.48 14.09
CA SER A 254 -5.73 -0.66 15.02
C SER A 254 -4.78 0.27 14.28
N PHE A 255 -4.69 1.53 14.74
CA PHE A 255 -3.78 2.55 14.23
C PHE A 255 -4.00 2.94 12.76
N HIS A 256 -5.15 2.59 12.18
CA HIS A 256 -5.55 3.02 10.84
C HIS A 256 -6.68 4.05 10.92
N ALA A 257 -6.88 4.78 9.84
CA ALA A 257 -7.97 5.72 9.71
C ALA A 257 -9.34 5.01 9.81
N THR A 258 -10.27 5.65 10.51
CA THR A 258 -11.69 5.31 10.51
C THR A 258 -12.34 5.71 9.18
N ALA A 259 -13.60 5.35 8.96
CA ALA A 259 -14.35 5.83 7.80
C ALA A 259 -14.40 7.38 7.71
N ALA A 260 -14.48 8.08 8.84
CA ALA A 260 -14.43 9.55 8.88
C ALA A 260 -13.03 10.07 8.50
N GLY A 261 -11.97 9.43 9.00
CA GLY A 261 -10.60 9.75 8.59
C GLY A 261 -10.37 9.56 7.10
N TYR A 262 -10.94 8.52 6.49
CA TYR A 262 -10.85 8.32 5.06
C TYR A 262 -11.62 9.35 4.22
N GLN A 263 -12.69 9.94 4.75
CA GLN A 263 -13.32 11.10 4.11
C GLN A 263 -12.37 12.30 4.08
N ALA A 264 -11.60 12.53 5.15
CA ALA A 264 -10.60 13.58 5.20
C ALA A 264 -9.42 13.31 4.24
N PHE A 265 -8.93 12.06 4.16
CA PHE A 265 -7.98 11.64 3.14
C PHE A 265 -8.51 11.95 1.73
N ALA A 266 -9.71 11.46 1.39
CA ALA A 266 -10.29 11.69 0.07
C ALA A 266 -10.44 13.20 -0.23
N ALA A 267 -10.82 14.00 0.76
CA ALA A 267 -10.88 15.46 0.64
C ALA A 267 -9.52 16.09 0.32
N ALA A 268 -8.44 15.64 0.97
CA ALA A 268 -7.09 16.14 0.74
C ALA A 268 -6.53 15.76 -0.64
N LEU A 269 -6.76 14.53 -1.11
CA LEU A 269 -6.25 14.08 -2.42
C LEU A 269 -7.03 14.66 -3.61
N ARG A 270 -8.33 14.94 -3.44
CA ARG A 270 -9.24 15.30 -4.53
C ARG A 270 -8.72 16.43 -5.43
N PRO A 271 -8.16 17.55 -4.92
CA PRO A 271 -7.62 18.61 -5.77
C PRO A 271 -6.43 18.16 -6.65
N ALA A 272 -5.58 17.26 -6.14
CA ALA A 272 -4.39 16.79 -6.85
C ALA A 272 -4.72 15.76 -7.94
N LEU A 273 -5.88 15.11 -7.86
CA LEU A 273 -6.33 14.09 -8.82
C LEU A 273 -7.27 14.62 -9.91
N LYS A 274 -7.74 15.87 -9.82
CA LYS A 274 -8.49 16.53 -10.89
C LYS A 274 -7.61 16.84 -12.11
#